data_AF-A0AAJ1N607-F1
#
_entry.id   AF-A0AAJ1N607-F1
#
_cell.length_a   1.000
_cell.length_b   1.000
_cell.length_c   1.000
_cell.angle_alpha   90.00
_cell.angle_beta   90.00
_cell.angle_gamma   90.00
#
_symmetry.space_group_name_H-M   'P 1'
#
loop_
_entity.id
_entity.type
_entity.pdbx_description
1 polymer ?
#
loop_
_entity_poly.entity_id
_entity_poly.type
_entity_poly.pdbx_seq_one_letter_code
_entity_poly.pdbx_strand_id
1 'polypeptide(L)'
;MNNKLFLAVIIVFTIPLNVIAQEMRDPFIPLPLDETHQKLASPSPTPSHQPVENPFIEKIFKLTSISATDALEQLKHPENALLSSQATAISHFATNSLVIKETKTRLQLIEEWLKQLDVPKQQVQITAHIISSSRTALQELGLEWGMLSGSPNNSRYQRYNRYDSSSGQFNLLRLGEGLLELKLNALEKENLLSIIASPRLMASHKHPASIQQGSEIPYVTSTEKKTHVQFKDAVLGMEVTPTLSRGDHVELLLKISHNSPDKAITTSDEHYLAINKQEIATSVTIRNNETLILGGIFQQKQEKTETGLPFLSNIPLLGKLFTNTGEHIDRRVLVVFITPKLINI
;
A
#
# COMPACT_ATOMS: atom_id res chain seq x y z
N MET A 1 -22.73 -64.60 18.38
CA MET A 1 -23.95 -63.79 18.24
C MET A 1 -23.95 -63.22 16.84
N ASN A 2 -24.66 -63.81 15.86
CA ASN A 2 -26.12 -63.97 15.70
C ASN A 2 -26.76 -62.68 15.14
N ASN A 3 -27.74 -62.70 14.23
CA ASN A 3 -28.10 -63.59 13.11
C ASN A 3 -29.38 -63.03 12.44
N LYS A 4 -29.56 -63.30 11.12
CA LYS A 4 -30.79 -63.23 10.27
C LYS A 4 -30.56 -62.38 9.00
N LEU A 5 -30.65 -62.86 7.74
CA LEU A 5 -31.16 -64.09 7.09
C LEU A 5 -32.65 -64.09 6.66
N PHE A 6 -32.83 -64.01 5.33
CA PHE A 6 -33.90 -64.50 4.42
C PHE A 6 -33.17 -64.63 3.05
N LEU A 7 -33.17 -65.70 2.24
CA LEU A 7 -34.16 -66.74 1.86
C LEU A 7 -35.40 -66.14 1.14
N ALA A 8 -35.89 -66.63 -0.01
CA ALA A 8 -35.53 -67.74 -0.91
C ALA A 8 -35.82 -67.28 -2.38
N VAL A 9 -35.87 -68.05 -3.49
CA VAL A 9 -35.98 -69.50 -3.83
C VAL A 9 -35.22 -69.74 -5.18
N ILE A 10 -34.89 -70.99 -5.52
CA ILE A 10 -34.47 -71.42 -6.89
C ILE A 10 -35.38 -72.57 -7.37
N ILE A 11 -35.80 -72.56 -8.64
CA ILE A 11 -36.41 -73.71 -9.37
C ILE A 11 -35.79 -73.76 -10.78
N VAL A 12 -35.61 -74.96 -11.35
CA VAL A 12 -34.84 -75.24 -12.58
C VAL A 12 -35.56 -76.32 -13.43
N PHE A 13 -35.20 -76.43 -14.73
CA PHE A 13 -35.71 -77.36 -15.76
C PHE A 13 -37.11 -77.00 -16.33
N THR A 14 -37.45 -77.28 -17.61
CA THR A 14 -36.88 -78.22 -18.60
C THR A 14 -36.54 -77.65 -20.00
N ILE A 15 -35.72 -78.43 -20.71
CA ILE A 15 -35.26 -78.43 -22.14
C ILE A 15 -36.46 -78.78 -23.08
N PRO A 16 -36.54 -78.35 -24.39
CA PRO A 16 -35.50 -78.59 -25.41
C PRO A 16 -35.17 -77.51 -26.47
N LEU A 17 -33.99 -77.72 -27.09
CA LEU A 17 -33.58 -77.15 -28.38
C LEU A 17 -34.44 -77.67 -29.53
N ASN A 18 -34.50 -76.90 -30.62
CA ASN A 18 -34.36 -77.49 -31.95
C ASN A 18 -33.58 -76.55 -32.88
N VAL A 19 -32.77 -77.10 -33.77
CA VAL A 19 -31.86 -76.36 -34.67
C VAL A 19 -32.25 -76.67 -36.11
N ILE A 20 -32.17 -75.67 -37.00
CA ILE A 20 -31.90 -75.84 -38.43
C ILE A 20 -31.24 -74.55 -38.95
N ALA A 21 -30.33 -74.68 -39.91
CA ALA A 21 -29.55 -73.57 -40.45
C ALA A 21 -30.39 -72.67 -41.37
N GLN A 22 -29.88 -71.46 -41.63
CA GLN A 22 -30.34 -70.62 -42.73
C GLN A 22 -29.24 -70.53 -43.80
N GLU A 23 -29.67 -70.57 -45.05
CA GLU A 23 -28.89 -71.10 -46.18
C GLU A 23 -28.06 -70.02 -46.89
N MET A 24 -26.91 -70.40 -47.46
CA MET A 24 -26.12 -69.51 -48.32
C MET A 24 -26.88 -69.18 -49.61
N ARG A 25 -26.72 -67.96 -50.12
CA ARG A 25 -27.13 -67.61 -51.50
C ARG A 25 -25.91 -67.38 -52.40
N ASP A 26 -26.06 -67.86 -53.62
CA ASP A 26 -25.03 -68.02 -54.64
C ASP A 26 -24.74 -66.70 -55.39
N PRO A 27 -23.49 -66.36 -55.75
CA PRO A 27 -23.15 -65.02 -56.27
C PRO A 27 -23.25 -64.88 -57.80
N PHE A 28 -23.84 -65.83 -58.52
CA PHE A 28 -23.85 -65.86 -59.99
C PHE A 28 -25.26 -65.99 -60.62
N ILE A 29 -26.08 -64.95 -60.49
CA ILE A 29 -27.30 -64.76 -61.31
C ILE A 29 -27.18 -63.43 -62.07
N PRO A 30 -27.25 -63.41 -63.42
CA PRO A 30 -27.23 -62.17 -64.20
C PRO A 30 -28.55 -61.40 -64.08
N LEU A 31 -28.46 -60.07 -64.12
CA LEU A 31 -29.62 -59.18 -64.09
C LEU A 31 -30.41 -59.23 -65.41
N PRO A 32 -31.76 -59.27 -65.39
CA PRO A 32 -32.56 -58.85 -66.53
C PRO A 32 -32.50 -57.32 -66.67
N LEU A 33 -32.53 -56.82 -67.90
CA LEU A 33 -32.56 -55.40 -68.25
C LEU A 33 -33.86 -55.05 -68.99
N ASP A 34 -34.32 -53.83 -68.73
CA ASP A 34 -35.34 -53.07 -69.48
C ASP A 34 -36.79 -53.64 -69.49
N GLU A 35 -37.86 -52.82 -69.55
CA GLU A 35 -37.93 -51.36 -69.71
C GLU A 35 -39.20 -50.73 -69.10
N THR A 36 -39.29 -49.40 -69.15
CA THR A 36 -40.45 -48.50 -68.91
C THR A 36 -40.91 -48.20 -67.47
N HIS A 37 -41.38 -46.95 -67.30
CA HIS A 37 -41.57 -46.27 -66.02
C HIS A 37 -42.92 -46.56 -65.33
N GLN A 38 -42.94 -46.64 -63.99
CA GLN A 38 -44.04 -46.04 -63.22
C GLN A 38 -43.70 -45.58 -61.79
N LYS A 39 -43.74 -44.25 -61.62
CA LYS A 39 -44.19 -43.48 -60.43
C LYS A 39 -44.05 -44.16 -59.04
N LEU A 40 -42.97 -43.81 -58.34
CA LEU A 40 -42.77 -44.14 -56.91
C LEU A 40 -43.93 -43.62 -56.05
N ALA A 41 -44.55 -44.50 -55.26
CA ALA A 41 -45.56 -44.15 -54.26
C ALA A 41 -44.97 -44.24 -52.85
N SER A 42 -44.97 -43.14 -52.11
CA SER A 42 -44.53 -43.09 -50.72
C SER A 42 -45.68 -43.37 -49.74
N PRO A 43 -45.43 -44.11 -48.63
CA PRO A 43 -46.39 -44.26 -47.55
C PRO A 43 -46.51 -42.97 -46.71
N SER A 44 -47.56 -42.91 -45.87
CA SER A 44 -47.95 -41.74 -45.09
C SER A 44 -46.87 -41.21 -44.12
N PRO A 45 -46.85 -39.90 -43.84
CA PRO A 45 -45.81 -39.30 -43.00
C PRO A 45 -45.95 -39.65 -41.52
N THR A 46 -44.87 -40.14 -40.93
CA THR A 46 -44.63 -40.11 -39.47
C THR A 46 -44.67 -38.66 -38.98
N PRO A 47 -45.33 -38.33 -37.86
CA PRO A 47 -45.40 -36.95 -37.36
C PRO A 47 -44.01 -36.43 -36.99
N SER A 48 -43.55 -35.43 -37.74
CA SER A 48 -42.27 -34.77 -37.49
C SER A 48 -42.34 -33.94 -36.21
N HIS A 49 -41.55 -34.32 -35.21
CA HIS A 49 -41.11 -33.37 -34.20
C HIS A 49 -40.22 -32.34 -34.90
N GLN A 50 -40.78 -31.20 -35.27
CA GLN A 50 -39.99 -30.06 -35.73
C GLN A 50 -39.05 -29.63 -34.59
N PRO A 51 -37.73 -29.53 -34.82
CA PRO A 51 -36.87 -28.78 -33.93
C PRO A 51 -37.40 -27.34 -33.89
N VAL A 52 -37.60 -26.78 -32.70
CA VAL A 52 -37.93 -25.36 -32.56
C VAL A 52 -36.66 -24.56 -32.90
N GLU A 53 -36.52 -24.20 -34.17
CA GLU A 53 -35.46 -23.34 -34.68
C GLU A 53 -35.65 -21.93 -34.12
N ASN A 54 -35.19 -21.72 -32.87
CA ASN A 54 -35.06 -20.40 -32.29
C ASN A 54 -34.01 -19.62 -33.09
N PRO A 55 -34.38 -18.57 -33.85
CA PRO A 55 -33.41 -17.85 -34.65
C PRO A 55 -32.39 -17.17 -33.74
N PHE A 56 -31.12 -17.30 -34.09
CA PHE A 56 -30.03 -16.57 -33.45
C PHE A 56 -30.13 -15.09 -33.82
N ILE A 57 -30.47 -14.25 -32.85
CA ILE A 57 -30.63 -12.81 -33.01
C ILE A 57 -29.29 -12.15 -32.70
N GLU A 58 -28.89 -11.17 -33.50
CA GLU A 58 -27.73 -10.32 -33.20
C GLU A 58 -28.19 -9.07 -32.43
N LYS A 59 -27.51 -8.75 -31.33
CA LYS A 59 -27.77 -7.55 -30.52
C LYS A 59 -26.47 -6.87 -30.13
N ILE A 60 -26.47 -5.53 -30.24
CA ILE A 60 -25.36 -4.68 -29.84
C ILE A 60 -25.67 -4.08 -28.46
N PHE A 61 -24.78 -4.32 -27.51
CA PHE A 61 -24.80 -3.70 -26.18
C PHE A 61 -23.72 -2.62 -26.12
N LYS A 62 -24.06 -1.41 -25.69
CA LYS A 62 -23.09 -0.32 -25.46
C LYS A 62 -22.79 -0.26 -23.96
N LEU A 63 -21.50 -0.30 -23.61
CA LEU A 63 -21.03 -0.29 -22.23
C LEU A 63 -20.45 1.10 -21.89
N THR A 64 -20.59 1.50 -20.63
CA THR A 64 -20.30 2.88 -20.16
C THR A 64 -19.21 2.93 -19.09
N SER A 65 -19.16 1.92 -18.22
CA SER A 65 -18.37 1.86 -17.00
C SER A 65 -17.37 0.69 -17.00
N ILE A 66 -17.69 -0.41 -17.68
CA ILE A 66 -16.76 -1.53 -17.94
C ILE A 66 -16.24 -1.50 -19.38
N SER A 67 -15.01 -1.98 -19.58
CA SER A 67 -14.44 -2.21 -20.92
C SER A 67 -15.11 -3.40 -21.60
N ALA A 68 -15.43 -3.26 -22.89
CA ALA A 68 -16.04 -4.32 -23.69
C ALA A 68 -15.14 -5.56 -23.84
N THR A 69 -13.83 -5.43 -23.66
CA THR A 69 -12.88 -6.56 -23.61
C THR A 69 -13.07 -7.36 -22.32
N ASP A 70 -13.01 -6.68 -21.17
CA ASP A 70 -13.15 -7.26 -19.83
C ASP A 70 -14.51 -7.97 -19.69
N ALA A 71 -15.58 -7.35 -20.21
CA ALA A 71 -16.92 -7.94 -20.26
C ALA A 71 -16.99 -9.18 -21.17
N LEU A 72 -16.28 -9.18 -22.30
CA LEU A 72 -16.20 -10.33 -23.19
C LEU A 72 -15.41 -11.50 -22.57
N GLU A 73 -14.35 -11.22 -21.81
CA GLU A 73 -13.59 -12.23 -21.07
C GLU A 73 -14.45 -12.86 -19.97
N GLN A 74 -15.16 -12.06 -19.17
CA GLN A 74 -16.09 -12.55 -18.15
C GLN A 74 -17.25 -13.35 -18.74
N LEU A 75 -17.78 -12.94 -19.90
CA LEU A 75 -18.84 -13.65 -20.63
C LEU A 75 -18.37 -14.97 -21.26
N LYS A 76 -17.06 -15.12 -21.50
CA LYS A 76 -16.42 -16.36 -21.98
C LYS A 76 -15.88 -17.25 -20.86
N HIS A 77 -15.94 -16.81 -19.60
CA HIS A 77 -15.47 -17.61 -18.47
C HIS A 77 -16.28 -18.91 -18.37
N PRO A 78 -15.66 -20.10 -18.22
CA PRO A 78 -16.36 -21.39 -18.35
C PRO A 78 -17.45 -21.62 -17.29
N GLU A 79 -17.39 -20.90 -16.17
CA GLU A 79 -18.42 -20.92 -15.11
C GLU A 79 -19.67 -20.10 -15.50
N ASN A 80 -19.52 -19.09 -16.37
CA ASN A 80 -20.60 -18.24 -16.87
C ASN A 80 -21.20 -18.84 -18.15
N ALA A 81 -21.99 -19.90 -18.01
CA ALA A 81 -22.66 -20.61 -19.12
C ALA A 81 -23.79 -19.81 -19.83
N LEU A 82 -23.68 -18.48 -19.90
CA LEU A 82 -24.62 -17.52 -20.49
C LEU A 82 -24.65 -17.60 -22.03
N LEU A 83 -23.52 -17.91 -22.66
CA LEU A 83 -23.43 -18.21 -24.09
C LEU A 83 -23.77 -19.67 -24.38
N SER A 84 -24.43 -19.93 -25.51
CA SER A 84 -24.60 -21.27 -26.08
C SER A 84 -23.38 -21.72 -26.88
N SER A 85 -23.28 -23.02 -27.19
CA SER A 85 -22.19 -23.62 -27.98
C SER A 85 -22.12 -23.16 -29.44
N GLN A 86 -23.13 -22.42 -29.92
CA GLN A 86 -23.21 -21.84 -31.28
C GLN A 86 -23.19 -20.30 -31.26
N ALA A 87 -23.02 -19.68 -30.09
CA ALA A 87 -23.01 -18.23 -29.94
C ALA A 87 -21.72 -17.60 -30.50
N THR A 88 -21.83 -16.36 -30.99
CA THR A 88 -20.65 -15.52 -31.25
C THR A 88 -20.73 -14.22 -30.47
N ALA A 89 -19.65 -13.86 -29.79
CA ALA A 89 -19.52 -12.63 -29.00
C ALA A 89 -18.20 -11.91 -29.33
N ILE A 90 -18.31 -10.64 -29.71
CA ILE A 90 -17.22 -9.82 -30.26
C ILE A 90 -17.24 -8.42 -29.61
N SER A 91 -16.08 -7.94 -29.16
CA SER A 91 -15.90 -6.64 -28.53
C SER A 91 -15.31 -5.61 -29.51
N HIS A 92 -15.98 -4.48 -29.69
CA HIS A 92 -15.49 -3.34 -30.47
C HIS A 92 -14.94 -2.27 -29.52
N PHE A 93 -13.61 -2.19 -29.42
CA PHE A 93 -12.89 -1.27 -28.53
C PHE A 93 -13.24 0.20 -28.81
N ALA A 94 -13.27 0.62 -30.08
CA ALA A 94 -13.43 2.02 -30.47
C ALA A 94 -14.81 2.62 -30.14
N THR A 95 -15.82 1.78 -29.88
CA THR A 95 -17.19 2.18 -29.53
C THR A 95 -17.63 1.64 -28.17
N ASN A 96 -16.71 1.06 -27.40
CA ASN A 96 -16.96 0.27 -26.18
C ASN A 96 -18.24 -0.58 -26.25
N SER A 97 -18.39 -1.32 -27.35
CA SER A 97 -19.63 -2.04 -27.69
C SER A 97 -19.38 -3.53 -27.80
N LEU A 98 -20.31 -4.33 -27.26
CA LEU A 98 -20.29 -5.78 -27.25
C LEU A 98 -21.38 -6.30 -28.18
N VAL A 99 -20.99 -6.95 -29.28
CA VAL A 99 -21.90 -7.55 -30.27
C VAL A 99 -22.06 -9.03 -29.94
N ILE A 100 -23.30 -9.47 -29.73
CA ILE A 100 -23.61 -10.84 -29.33
C ILE A 100 -24.69 -11.40 -30.25
N LYS A 101 -24.43 -12.59 -30.82
CA LYS A 101 -25.39 -13.37 -31.60
C LYS A 101 -25.80 -14.62 -30.81
N GLU A 102 -27.04 -14.65 -30.36
CA GLU A 102 -27.56 -15.65 -29.41
C GLU A 102 -29.11 -15.71 -29.49
N THR A 103 -29.70 -16.77 -28.94
CA THR A 103 -31.15 -16.95 -28.79
C THR A 103 -31.78 -15.85 -27.91
N LYS A 104 -33.03 -15.48 -28.23
CA LYS A 104 -33.77 -14.39 -27.57
C LYS A 104 -33.78 -14.47 -26.05
N THR A 105 -34.01 -15.65 -25.48
CA THR A 105 -34.07 -15.87 -24.02
C THR A 105 -32.73 -15.62 -23.33
N ARG A 106 -31.63 -16.11 -23.91
CA ARG A 106 -30.28 -15.89 -23.37
C ARG A 106 -29.84 -14.43 -23.52
N LEU A 107 -30.22 -13.75 -24.61
CA LEU A 107 -29.99 -12.30 -24.76
C LEU A 107 -30.66 -11.46 -23.66
N GLN A 108 -31.81 -11.88 -23.13
CA GLN A 108 -32.46 -11.20 -21.99
C GLN A 108 -31.66 -11.40 -20.68
N LEU A 109 -31.22 -12.62 -20.40
CA LEU A 109 -30.36 -12.92 -19.23
C LEU A 109 -29.02 -12.17 -19.30
N ILE A 110 -28.41 -12.09 -20.50
CA ILE A 110 -27.18 -11.33 -20.73
C ILE A 110 -27.43 -9.82 -20.53
N GLU A 111 -28.58 -9.29 -20.95
CA GLU A 111 -28.93 -7.89 -20.70
C GLU A 111 -29.09 -7.57 -19.20
N GLU A 112 -29.72 -8.48 -18.44
CA GLU A 112 -29.88 -8.34 -16.99
C GLU A 112 -28.53 -8.45 -16.25
N TRP A 113 -27.65 -9.36 -16.68
CA TRP A 113 -26.30 -9.49 -16.17
C TRP A 113 -25.43 -8.25 -16.48
N LEU A 114 -25.47 -7.75 -17.73
CA LEU A 114 -24.75 -6.53 -18.12
C LEU A 114 -25.23 -5.30 -17.33
N LYS A 115 -26.53 -5.18 -17.00
CA LYS A 115 -27.05 -4.11 -16.14
C LYS A 115 -26.55 -4.16 -14.70
N GLN A 116 -26.12 -5.32 -14.21
CA GLN A 116 -25.49 -5.45 -12.88
C GLN A 116 -23.97 -5.22 -12.93
N LEU A 117 -23.35 -5.39 -14.10
CA LEU A 117 -21.91 -5.30 -14.30
C LEU A 117 -21.45 -3.89 -14.75
N ASP A 118 -22.20 -3.22 -15.62
CA ASP A 118 -21.86 -1.90 -16.16
C ASP A 118 -22.24 -0.75 -15.21
N VAL A 119 -21.83 -0.87 -13.94
CA VAL A 119 -22.02 0.15 -12.90
C VAL A 119 -20.74 0.99 -12.72
N PRO A 120 -20.85 2.30 -12.44
CA PRO A 120 -19.68 3.15 -12.28
C PRO A 120 -18.79 2.70 -11.12
N LYS A 121 -17.47 2.66 -11.35
CA LYS A 121 -16.48 2.34 -10.31
C LYS A 121 -16.53 3.40 -9.21
N GLN A 122 -16.95 3.00 -8.01
CA GLN A 122 -16.96 3.88 -6.83
C GLN A 122 -15.56 4.45 -6.55
N GLN A 123 -15.53 5.72 -6.16
CA GLN A 123 -14.31 6.45 -5.83
C GLN A 123 -14.31 6.89 -4.37
N VAL A 124 -13.12 7.12 -3.83
CA VAL A 124 -12.92 7.66 -2.48
C VAL A 124 -11.84 8.73 -2.53
N GLN A 125 -12.10 9.87 -1.89
CA GLN A 125 -11.08 10.85 -1.54
C GLN A 125 -10.47 10.45 -0.20
N ILE A 126 -9.16 10.20 -0.16
CA ILE A 126 -8.42 10.01 1.08
C ILE A 126 -7.79 11.35 1.46
N THR A 127 -8.06 11.81 2.68
CA THR A 127 -7.39 12.94 3.30
C THR A 127 -6.60 12.43 4.50
N ALA A 128 -5.28 12.68 4.52
CA ALA A 128 -4.49 12.50 5.72
C ALA A 128 -4.16 13.85 6.36
N HIS A 129 -4.01 13.88 7.68
CA HIS A 129 -3.40 14.98 8.41
C HIS A 129 -2.20 14.43 9.17
N ILE A 130 -1.02 15.01 8.91
CA ILE A 130 0.26 14.59 9.49
C ILE A 130 0.74 15.77 10.32
N ILE A 131 0.78 15.57 11.65
CA ILE A 131 1.23 16.58 12.60
C ILE A 131 2.57 16.12 13.17
N SER A 132 3.62 16.88 12.89
CA SER A 132 4.97 16.66 13.43
C SER A 132 5.40 17.87 14.25
N SER A 133 5.91 17.65 15.45
CA SER A 133 6.38 18.71 16.35
C SER A 133 7.73 18.32 16.96
N SER A 134 8.66 19.27 17.01
CA SER A 134 9.96 19.12 17.64
C SER A 134 10.22 20.32 18.54
N ARG A 135 10.37 20.07 19.84
CA ARG A 135 10.80 21.07 20.84
C ARG A 135 12.17 20.68 21.35
N THR A 136 13.14 21.58 21.19
CA THR A 136 14.45 21.50 21.85
C THR A 136 14.51 22.62 22.88
N ALA A 137 14.74 22.27 24.15
CA ALA A 137 15.00 23.22 25.22
C ALA A 137 16.41 23.00 25.77
N LEU A 138 17.15 24.08 25.95
CA LEU A 138 18.47 24.12 26.58
C LEU A 138 18.41 25.09 27.76
N GLN A 139 18.73 24.60 28.94
CA GLN A 139 18.93 25.39 30.15
C GLN A 139 20.35 25.15 30.67
N GLU A 140 21.13 26.21 30.85
CA GLU A 140 22.46 26.16 31.47
C GLU A 140 22.52 27.19 32.61
N LEU A 141 22.94 26.76 33.79
CA LEU A 141 23.17 27.64 34.94
C LEU A 141 24.41 27.16 35.68
N GLY A 142 25.41 28.04 35.83
CA GLY A 142 26.68 27.62 36.39
C GLY A 142 27.71 28.70 36.62
N LEU A 143 28.69 28.38 37.46
CA LEU A 143 29.91 29.18 37.60
C LEU A 143 31.09 28.47 36.94
N GLU A 144 31.66 29.13 35.93
CA GLU A 144 32.95 28.77 35.35
C GLU A 144 34.08 29.47 36.12
N TRP A 145 35.23 28.81 36.20
CA TRP A 145 36.41 29.32 36.88
C TRP A 145 37.67 28.91 36.11
N GLY A 146 38.62 29.83 35.97
CA GLY A 146 39.89 29.59 35.30
C GLY A 146 41.05 30.21 36.07
N MET A 147 42.17 29.50 36.17
CA MET A 147 43.40 30.03 36.74
C MET A 147 44.44 30.25 35.65
N LEU A 148 44.93 31.48 35.54
CA LEU A 148 46.09 31.81 34.73
C LEU A 148 47.32 31.89 35.63
N SER A 149 48.29 31.01 35.39
CA SER A 149 49.62 31.09 35.99
C SER A 149 50.66 31.34 34.90
N GLY A 150 51.49 32.36 35.07
CA GLY A 150 52.61 32.66 34.19
C GLY A 150 53.70 33.41 34.96
N SER A 151 54.96 33.07 34.73
CA SER A 151 56.08 33.86 35.25
C SER A 151 56.22 35.15 34.44
N PRO A 152 56.51 36.32 35.05
CA PRO A 152 56.61 37.60 34.34
C PRO A 152 57.58 37.62 33.14
N ASN A 153 58.57 36.71 33.13
CA ASN A 153 59.58 36.61 32.07
C ASN A 153 59.26 35.59 30.95
N ASN A 154 58.08 34.96 30.92
CA ASN A 154 57.70 33.98 29.90
C ASN A 154 56.30 34.26 29.33
N SER A 155 56.20 34.50 28.02
CA SER A 155 54.94 34.82 27.33
C SER A 155 53.92 33.68 27.29
N ARG A 156 54.27 32.49 27.78
CA ARG A 156 53.38 31.32 27.90
C ARG A 156 52.64 31.30 29.24
N TYR A 157 51.55 32.05 29.33
CA TYR A 157 50.55 31.85 30.40
C TYR A 157 49.90 30.48 30.26
N GLN A 158 50.08 29.60 31.25
CA GLN A 158 49.33 28.34 31.32
C GLN A 158 47.94 28.64 31.87
N ARG A 159 46.91 28.25 31.12
CA ARG A 159 45.50 28.46 31.45
C ARG A 159 44.89 27.13 31.87
N TYR A 160 44.37 27.05 33.09
CA TYR A 160 43.72 25.86 33.62
C TYR A 160 42.19 26.06 33.64
N ASN A 161 41.46 25.03 33.22
CA ASN A 161 39.99 24.86 33.32
C ASN A 161 39.08 25.94 32.69
N ARG A 162 39.55 26.65 31.66
CA ARG A 162 38.66 27.53 30.87
C ARG A 162 37.72 26.70 29.99
N TYR A 163 36.41 26.88 30.19
CA TYR A 163 35.36 26.46 29.27
C TYR A 163 35.10 27.56 28.23
N ASP A 164 34.70 27.17 27.01
CA ASP A 164 34.51 28.11 25.89
C ASP A 164 33.02 28.35 25.59
N SER A 165 32.30 28.84 26.60
CA SER A 165 30.88 29.17 26.47
C SER A 165 30.71 30.61 25.93
N SER A 166 30.00 30.72 24.79
CA SER A 166 29.98 31.91 23.92
C SER A 166 29.04 33.04 24.37
N SER A 167 28.44 32.94 25.55
CA SER A 167 27.52 33.92 26.14
C SER A 167 28.04 34.50 27.46
N GLY A 168 27.50 35.67 27.85
CA GLY A 168 27.53 36.25 29.21
C GLY A 168 28.88 36.25 29.94
N GLN A 169 29.83 37.11 29.57
CA GLN A 169 31.14 37.20 30.25
C GLN A 169 31.19 38.38 31.23
N PHE A 170 31.43 38.09 32.52
CA PHE A 170 31.68 39.06 33.59
C PHE A 170 32.89 38.59 34.42
N ASN A 171 34.04 39.24 34.27
CA ASN A 171 35.28 38.86 34.94
C ASN A 171 35.46 39.68 36.22
N LEU A 172 35.36 39.04 37.39
CA LEU A 172 35.08 39.73 38.66
C LEU A 172 36.27 39.92 39.62
N LEU A 173 37.35 39.15 39.54
CA LEU A 173 38.42 39.12 40.55
C LEU A 173 39.84 38.97 39.97
N ARG A 174 40.84 39.37 40.77
CA ARG A 174 42.28 39.14 40.54
C ARG A 174 42.99 39.02 41.90
N LEU A 175 43.87 38.04 42.06
CA LEU A 175 44.45 37.67 43.37
C LEU A 175 45.96 37.39 43.25
N GLY A 176 46.77 38.41 43.55
CA GLY A 176 48.24 38.33 43.51
C GLY A 176 48.81 38.32 42.08
N GLU A 177 49.87 37.54 41.87
CA GLU A 177 50.47 37.33 40.54
C GLU A 177 49.62 36.40 39.64
N GLY A 178 48.70 35.63 40.21
CA GLY A 178 47.72 34.84 39.47
C GLY A 178 46.46 35.65 39.12
N LEU A 179 45.84 35.31 37.99
CA LEU A 179 44.48 35.75 37.68
C LEU A 179 43.52 34.57 37.88
N LEU A 180 42.62 34.72 38.85
CA LEU A 180 41.45 33.84 39.04
C LEU A 180 40.26 34.47 38.32
N GLU A 181 40.01 34.00 37.10
CA GLU A 181 38.85 34.36 36.29
C GLU A 181 37.64 33.57 36.82
N LEU A 182 36.62 34.25 37.31
CA LEU A 182 35.31 33.65 37.64
C LEU A 182 34.26 34.25 36.71
N LYS A 183 33.36 33.41 36.18
CA LYS A 183 32.30 33.79 35.24
C LYS A 183 30.99 33.09 35.61
N LEU A 184 29.88 33.82 35.59
CA LEU A 184 28.53 33.25 35.72
C LEU A 184 27.93 33.00 34.33
N ASN A 185 27.61 31.74 34.03
CA ASN A 185 26.78 31.36 32.90
C ASN A 185 25.31 31.28 33.34
N ALA A 186 24.43 31.89 32.56
CA ALA A 186 22.99 31.66 32.60
C ALA A 186 22.44 31.72 31.16
N LEU A 187 21.85 30.63 30.68
CA LEU A 187 21.25 30.51 29.37
C LEU A 187 19.94 29.73 29.48
N GLU A 188 18.86 30.29 28.99
CA GLU A 188 17.64 29.55 28.69
C GLU A 188 17.28 29.80 27.23
N LYS A 189 17.07 28.71 26.48
CA LYS A 189 16.78 28.75 25.06
C LYS A 189 15.81 27.64 24.68
N GLU A 190 14.64 28.02 24.19
CA GLU A 190 13.72 27.09 23.55
C GLU A 190 13.68 27.28 22.04
N ASN A 191 13.47 26.19 21.32
CA ASN A 191 13.19 26.15 19.90
C ASN A 191 12.01 25.20 19.67
N LEU A 192 10.93 25.69 19.04
CA LEU A 192 9.73 24.91 18.75
C LEU A 192 9.44 24.96 17.24
N LEU A 193 9.56 23.80 16.59
CA LEU A 193 9.12 23.57 15.22
C LEU A 193 7.82 22.77 15.25
N SER A 194 6.82 23.19 14.47
CA SER A 194 5.59 22.43 14.25
C SER A 194 5.23 22.45 12.77
N ILE A 195 4.96 21.27 12.22
CA ILE A 195 4.67 21.01 10.81
C ILE A 195 3.31 20.34 10.75
N ILE A 196 2.40 20.91 9.96
CA ILE A 196 1.09 20.33 9.67
C ILE A 196 1.03 20.13 8.16
N ALA A 197 1.02 18.88 7.72
CA ALA A 197 0.83 18.52 6.32
C ALA A 197 -0.53 17.87 6.13
N SER A 198 -1.15 18.05 4.96
CA SER A 198 -2.49 17.53 4.68
C SER A 198 -2.64 17.04 3.23
N PRO A 199 -1.94 15.96 2.84
CA PRO A 199 -2.05 15.40 1.50
C PRO A 199 -3.47 14.84 1.27
N ARG A 200 -3.99 15.09 0.08
CA ARG A 200 -5.31 14.64 -0.38
C ARG A 200 -5.18 14.05 -1.76
N LEU A 201 -5.82 12.91 -1.99
CA LEU A 201 -5.87 12.27 -3.30
C LEU A 201 -7.20 11.54 -3.49
N MET A 202 -7.58 11.27 -4.74
CA MET A 202 -8.75 10.45 -5.07
C MET A 202 -8.28 9.13 -5.69
N ALA A 203 -8.96 8.04 -5.33
CA ALA A 203 -8.64 6.69 -5.80
C ALA A 203 -9.92 5.89 -6.08
N SER A 204 -9.87 5.02 -7.08
CA SER A 204 -10.97 4.11 -7.45
C SER A 204 -10.81 2.76 -6.74
N HIS A 205 -11.92 2.04 -6.51
CA HIS A 205 -11.92 0.69 -5.92
C HIS A 205 -10.83 -0.22 -6.50
N LYS A 206 -9.92 -0.71 -5.66
CA LYS A 206 -8.74 -1.57 -5.96
C LYS A 206 -7.69 -0.98 -6.90
N HIS A 207 -7.72 0.32 -7.20
CA HIS A 207 -6.68 0.97 -8.02
C HIS A 207 -5.74 1.77 -7.11
N PRO A 208 -4.42 1.52 -7.12
CA PRO A 208 -3.46 2.28 -6.32
C PRO A 208 -3.37 3.72 -6.83
N ALA A 209 -3.16 4.65 -5.91
CA ALA A 209 -2.88 6.05 -6.21
C ALA A 209 -1.87 6.63 -5.21
N SER A 210 -1.01 7.54 -5.69
CA SER A 210 0.04 8.15 -4.87
C SER A 210 0.14 9.66 -5.10
N ILE A 211 0.66 10.35 -4.09
CA ILE A 211 1.02 11.77 -4.12
C ILE A 211 2.35 11.94 -3.37
N GLN A 212 3.27 12.73 -3.92
CA GLN A 212 4.58 13.01 -3.34
C GLN A 212 4.96 14.49 -3.56
N GLN A 213 5.65 15.09 -2.59
CA GLN A 213 6.15 16.45 -2.63
C GLN A 213 7.43 16.56 -1.81
N GLY A 214 8.48 17.16 -2.37
CA GLY A 214 9.76 17.39 -1.68
C GLY A 214 10.90 17.64 -2.65
N SER A 215 12.09 17.14 -2.32
CA SER A 215 13.31 17.36 -3.10
C SER A 215 14.15 16.09 -3.21
N GLU A 216 14.75 15.87 -4.37
CA GLU A 216 15.78 14.86 -4.57
C GLU A 216 17.15 15.38 -4.10
N ILE A 217 17.86 14.60 -3.28
CA ILE A 217 19.21 14.90 -2.81
C ILE A 217 20.22 14.08 -3.63
N PRO A 218 21.19 14.69 -4.34
CA PRO A 218 22.24 13.97 -5.04
C PRO A 218 23.33 13.46 -4.08
N TYR A 219 23.63 12.17 -4.15
CA TYR A 219 24.79 11.54 -3.52
C TYR A 219 25.81 11.24 -4.61
N VAL A 220 27.01 11.78 -4.47
CA VAL A 220 28.14 11.50 -5.37
C VAL A 220 28.95 10.33 -4.80
N THR A 221 29.18 9.31 -5.61
CA THR A 221 30.06 8.18 -5.26
C THR A 221 31.16 8.06 -6.31
N SER A 222 32.41 8.10 -5.88
CA SER A 222 33.58 8.00 -6.76
C SER A 222 34.14 6.58 -6.76
N THR A 223 33.90 5.82 -7.82
CA THR A 223 34.46 4.45 -7.98
C THR A 223 35.64 4.50 -8.93
N GLU A 224 36.84 4.74 -8.38
CA GLU A 224 38.20 4.76 -8.97
C GLU A 224 38.44 5.63 -10.23
N LYS A 225 37.60 5.52 -11.27
CA LYS A 225 37.66 6.31 -12.52
C LYS A 225 36.29 6.77 -13.05
N LYS A 226 35.21 6.61 -12.28
CA LYS A 226 33.87 7.12 -12.62
C LYS A 226 33.18 7.74 -11.41
N THR A 227 32.71 8.98 -11.56
CA THR A 227 31.75 9.59 -10.64
C THR A 227 30.34 9.11 -11.02
N HIS A 228 29.63 8.49 -10.10
CA HIS A 228 28.21 8.20 -10.22
C HIS A 228 27.42 9.14 -9.31
N VAL A 229 26.29 9.65 -9.78
CA VAL A 229 25.38 10.51 -9.01
C VAL A 229 24.08 9.75 -8.82
N GLN A 230 23.75 9.45 -7.57
CA GLN A 230 22.50 8.79 -7.21
C GLN A 230 21.62 9.75 -6.41
N PHE A 231 20.43 10.04 -6.92
CA PHE A 231 19.43 10.83 -6.22
C PHE A 231 18.70 10.00 -5.15
N LYS A 232 18.27 10.65 -4.06
CA LYS A 232 17.45 10.06 -3.00
C LYS A 232 16.33 11.03 -2.59
N ASP A 233 15.15 10.49 -2.37
CA ASP A 233 13.93 11.28 -2.16
C ASP A 233 13.81 11.75 -0.71
N ALA A 234 13.95 13.06 -0.48
CA ALA A 234 13.49 13.72 0.73
C ALA A 234 12.09 14.30 0.47
N VAL A 235 11.09 13.41 0.46
CA VAL A 235 9.69 13.71 0.16
C VAL A 235 8.73 13.40 1.30
N LEU A 236 7.74 14.26 1.46
CA LEU A 236 6.45 13.90 2.02
C LEU A 236 5.66 13.15 0.95
N GLY A 237 5.01 12.05 1.30
CA GLY A 237 4.19 11.28 0.37
C GLY A 237 3.13 10.41 1.03
N MET A 238 2.12 10.06 0.25
CA MET A 238 1.09 9.08 0.60
C MET A 238 0.79 8.22 -0.63
N GLU A 239 0.81 6.91 -0.46
CA GLU A 239 0.44 5.87 -1.40
C GLU A 239 -0.69 5.06 -0.77
N VAL A 240 -1.77 4.81 -1.52
CA VAL A 240 -2.96 4.12 -1.00
C VAL A 240 -3.65 3.28 -2.07
N THR A 241 -4.14 2.12 -1.66
CA THR A 241 -5.03 1.27 -2.46
C THR A 241 -6.32 1.03 -1.65
N PRO A 242 -7.48 1.54 -2.10
CA PRO A 242 -8.72 1.43 -1.34
C PRO A 242 -9.57 0.21 -1.76
N THR A 243 -10.04 -0.54 -0.79
CA THR A 243 -11.01 -1.64 -0.93
C THR A 243 -12.36 -1.20 -0.37
N LEU A 244 -13.21 -0.70 -1.26
CA LEU A 244 -14.60 -0.30 -0.94
C LEU A 244 -15.48 -1.54 -0.89
N SER A 245 -16.19 -1.75 0.23
CA SER A 245 -17.14 -2.86 0.39
C SER A 245 -18.58 -2.43 0.09
N ARG A 246 -19.53 -3.37 0.08
CA ARG A 246 -20.98 -3.07 0.01
C ARG A 246 -21.49 -2.58 1.38
N GLY A 247 -21.04 -1.40 1.79
CA GLY A 247 -21.41 -0.75 3.04
C GLY A 247 -20.55 0.50 3.27
N ASP A 248 -20.83 1.25 4.34
CA ASP A 248 -20.21 2.56 4.61
C ASP A 248 -18.76 2.47 5.20
N HIS A 249 -18.06 1.36 4.92
CA HIS A 249 -16.70 1.08 5.39
C HIS A 249 -15.75 0.97 4.19
N VAL A 250 -14.59 1.61 4.31
CA VAL A 250 -13.49 1.57 3.34
C VAL A 250 -12.28 0.96 4.04
N GLU A 251 -11.80 -0.16 3.51
CA GLU A 251 -10.48 -0.66 3.86
C GLU A 251 -9.43 0.08 3.01
N LEU A 252 -8.30 0.44 3.63
CA LEU A 252 -7.23 1.22 3.02
C LEU A 252 -5.89 0.55 3.32
N LEU A 253 -5.26 -0.03 2.31
CA LEU A 253 -3.83 -0.34 2.35
C LEU A 253 -3.07 0.96 2.13
N LEU A 254 -2.28 1.37 3.12
CA LEU A 254 -1.71 2.71 3.24
C LEU A 254 -0.21 2.65 3.47
N LYS A 255 0.52 3.54 2.78
CA LYS A 255 1.92 3.83 3.03
C LYS A 255 2.13 5.34 3.00
N ILE A 256 2.59 5.90 4.10
CA ILE A 256 2.83 7.34 4.29
C ILE A 256 4.31 7.52 4.61
N SER A 257 4.96 8.45 3.92
CA SER A 257 6.36 8.82 4.17
C SER A 257 6.48 10.31 4.47
N HIS A 258 7.26 10.67 5.48
CA HIS A 258 7.68 12.03 5.75
C HIS A 258 9.21 12.01 5.90
N ASN A 259 9.89 12.18 4.77
CA ASN A 259 11.34 12.10 4.67
C ASN A 259 11.90 13.53 4.50
N SER A 260 12.61 14.04 5.51
CA SER A 260 13.14 15.40 5.54
C SER A 260 14.67 15.40 5.51
N PRO A 261 15.32 16.35 4.80
CA PRO A 261 16.78 16.52 4.91
C PRO A 261 17.18 16.83 6.36
N ASP A 262 18.30 16.29 6.81
CA ASP A 262 18.97 16.68 8.05
C ASP A 262 20.32 17.36 7.72
N LYS A 263 21.03 17.80 8.77
CA LYS A 263 22.35 18.40 8.68
C LYS A 263 23.34 17.46 7.97
N ALA A 264 24.33 18.06 7.31
CA ALA A 264 25.47 17.31 6.80
C ALA A 264 26.25 16.67 7.96
N ILE A 265 26.51 15.38 7.83
CA ILE A 265 27.47 14.63 8.65
C ILE A 265 28.80 14.69 7.90
N THR A 266 29.75 15.45 8.44
CA THR A 266 31.12 15.49 7.92
C THR A 266 31.90 14.30 8.49
N THR A 267 32.38 13.42 7.62
CA THR A 267 33.21 12.26 7.98
C THR A 267 34.44 12.26 7.07
N SER A 268 35.62 12.54 7.65
CA SER A 268 36.90 12.60 6.92
C SER A 268 36.82 13.41 5.62
N ASP A 269 36.58 14.72 5.78
CA ASP A 269 36.41 15.75 4.73
C ASP A 269 35.23 15.58 3.74
N GLU A 270 34.69 14.37 3.54
CA GLU A 270 33.44 14.19 2.80
C GLU A 270 32.21 14.63 3.63
N HIS A 271 31.28 15.32 2.97
CA HIS A 271 30.07 15.88 3.56
C HIS A 271 28.84 15.11 3.07
N TYR A 272 28.33 14.20 3.89
CA TYR A 272 27.13 13.42 3.57
C TYR A 272 25.89 14.09 4.16
N LEU A 273 24.89 14.40 3.33
CA LEU A 273 23.58 14.80 3.83
C LEU A 273 22.87 13.58 4.42
N ALA A 274 22.38 13.67 5.65
CA ALA A 274 21.49 12.67 6.21
C ALA A 274 20.03 12.96 5.83
N ILE A 275 19.19 11.93 5.80
CA ILE A 275 17.74 12.07 5.59
C ILE A 275 17.05 11.44 6.81
N ASN A 276 16.34 12.26 7.58
CA ASN A 276 15.44 11.76 8.61
C ASN A 276 14.21 11.16 7.94
N LYS A 277 14.02 9.85 8.11
CA LYS A 277 12.87 9.12 7.57
C LYS A 277 11.82 8.86 8.63
N GLN A 278 10.56 9.07 8.26
CA GLN A 278 9.39 8.74 9.09
C GLN A 278 8.36 8.07 8.19
N GLU A 279 8.29 6.74 8.21
CA GLU A 279 7.44 5.96 7.30
C GLU A 279 6.46 5.10 8.10
N ILE A 280 5.18 5.07 7.70
CA ILE A 280 4.11 4.26 8.28
C ILE A 280 3.48 3.44 7.15
N ALA A 281 3.49 2.11 7.28
CA ALA A 281 2.78 1.20 6.39
C ALA A 281 1.77 0.37 7.20
N THR A 282 0.50 0.34 6.78
CA THR A 282 -0.59 -0.31 7.52
C THR A 282 -1.76 -0.67 6.60
N SER A 283 -2.62 -1.60 7.04
CA SER A 283 -3.98 -1.75 6.49
C SER A 283 -4.99 -1.48 7.60
N VAL A 284 -5.97 -0.61 7.33
CA VAL A 284 -7.01 -0.22 8.28
C VAL A 284 -8.38 -0.19 7.62
N THR A 285 -9.42 -0.55 8.35
CA THR A 285 -10.81 -0.32 7.94
C THR A 285 -11.35 0.90 8.69
N ILE A 286 -11.87 1.88 7.95
CA ILE A 286 -12.41 3.14 8.48
C ILE A 286 -13.79 3.36 7.85
N ARG A 287 -14.70 4.02 8.56
CA ARG A 287 -15.98 4.44 7.96
C ARG A 287 -15.85 5.72 7.16
N ASN A 288 -16.77 5.87 6.21
CA ASN A 288 -16.94 7.06 5.40
C ASN A 288 -17.14 8.32 6.27
N ASN A 289 -16.32 9.35 6.05
CA ASN A 289 -16.26 10.60 6.82
C ASN A 289 -15.88 10.47 8.31
N GLU A 290 -15.57 9.28 8.84
CA GLU A 290 -14.98 9.13 10.18
C GLU A 290 -13.44 9.30 10.10
N THR A 291 -12.85 9.94 11.10
CA THR A 291 -11.39 10.14 11.19
C THR A 291 -10.76 9.10 12.13
N LEU A 292 -9.88 8.26 11.60
CA LEU A 292 -9.06 7.33 12.39
C LEU A 292 -7.67 7.92 12.65
N ILE A 293 -7.16 7.75 13.88
CA ILE A 293 -5.74 7.92 14.20
C ILE A 293 -5.02 6.64 13.78
N LEU A 294 -4.15 6.70 12.76
CA LEU A 294 -3.35 5.55 12.33
C LEU A 294 -2.28 5.16 13.37
N GLY A 295 -1.79 6.15 14.11
CA GLY A 295 -0.75 6.00 15.11
C GLY A 295 0.13 7.25 15.20
N GLY A 296 1.28 7.09 15.84
CA GLY A 296 2.26 8.15 16.03
C GLY A 296 3.53 7.65 16.68
N ILE A 297 4.54 8.52 16.73
CA ILE A 297 5.83 8.27 17.37
C ILE A 297 6.08 9.41 18.36
N PHE A 298 6.29 9.06 19.63
CA PHE A 298 6.74 9.99 20.66
C PHE A 298 8.16 9.63 21.09
N GLN A 299 9.06 10.62 21.06
CA GLN A 299 10.45 10.48 21.51
C GLN A 299 10.78 11.64 22.44
N GLN A 300 11.40 11.34 23.58
CA GLN A 300 12.03 12.35 24.43
C GLN A 300 13.44 11.88 24.80
N LYS A 301 14.44 12.70 24.46
CA LYS A 301 15.81 12.58 24.96
C LYS A 301 16.02 13.73 25.96
N GLN A 302 16.57 13.39 27.12
CA GLN A 302 16.99 14.34 28.15
C GLN A 302 18.45 14.04 28.45
N GLU A 303 19.31 15.04 28.27
CA GLU A 303 20.74 14.95 28.52
C GLU A 303 21.10 15.99 29.57
N LYS A 304 21.67 15.53 30.69
CA LYS A 304 21.99 16.39 31.82
C LYS A 304 23.46 16.27 32.16
N THR A 305 24.17 17.39 32.10
CA THR A 305 25.61 17.50 32.34
C THR A 305 25.84 18.33 33.59
N GLU A 306 26.40 17.72 34.62
CA GLU A 306 26.83 18.41 35.84
C GLU A 306 28.36 18.40 35.91
N THR A 307 28.96 19.58 35.80
CA THR A 307 30.39 19.84 36.00
C THR A 307 30.56 20.63 37.29
N GLY A 308 31.64 20.45 38.06
CA GLY A 308 31.84 21.24 39.27
C GLY A 308 33.27 21.24 39.81
N LEU A 309 33.51 22.14 40.76
CA LEU A 309 34.74 22.15 41.54
C LEU A 309 34.82 20.90 42.41
N PRO A 310 35.89 20.08 42.34
CA PRO A 310 36.09 18.99 43.29
C PRO A 310 36.13 19.55 44.72
N PHE A 311 35.61 18.76 45.66
CA PHE A 311 35.32 19.13 47.05
C PHE A 311 34.21 20.20 47.22
N LEU A 312 34.28 21.35 46.54
CA LEU A 312 33.29 22.43 46.74
C LEU A 312 31.89 22.08 46.20
N SER A 313 31.77 21.28 45.15
CA SER A 313 30.49 20.77 44.63
C SER A 313 29.66 20.01 45.68
N ASN A 314 30.34 19.44 46.69
CA ASN A 314 29.73 18.52 47.65
C ASN A 314 29.31 19.21 48.97
N ILE A 315 29.49 20.53 49.08
CA ILE A 315 29.09 21.30 50.26
C ILE A 315 27.55 21.41 50.29
N PRO A 316 26.85 20.98 51.35
CA PRO A 316 25.40 21.12 51.44
C PRO A 316 24.97 22.60 51.40
N LEU A 317 23.79 22.88 50.85
CA LEU A 317 23.29 24.20 50.43
C LEU A 317 24.11 24.90 49.33
N LEU A 318 25.44 25.03 49.50
CA LEU A 318 26.29 25.90 48.69
C LEU A 318 26.86 25.25 47.42
N GLY A 319 26.98 23.92 47.37
CA GLY A 319 27.68 23.21 46.30
C GLY A 319 27.14 23.49 44.89
N LYS A 320 25.83 23.76 44.77
CA LYS A 320 25.18 24.15 43.50
C LYS A 320 25.70 25.48 42.91
N LEU A 321 26.28 26.36 43.74
CA LEU A 321 26.91 27.61 43.29
C LEU A 321 28.32 27.38 42.71
N PHE A 322 28.88 26.18 42.92
CA PHE A 322 30.20 25.74 42.46
C PHE A 322 30.11 24.61 41.42
N THR A 323 28.92 24.43 40.84
CA THR A 323 28.64 23.54 39.71
C THR A 323 28.11 24.34 38.52
N ASN A 324 28.40 23.86 37.31
CA ASN A 324 27.69 24.21 36.09
C ASN A 324 26.77 23.04 35.71
N THR A 325 25.47 23.30 35.66
CA THR A 325 24.44 22.34 35.24
C THR A 325 23.90 22.76 33.88
N GLY A 326 24.13 21.93 32.87
CA GLY A 326 23.47 22.00 31.57
C GLY A 326 22.40 20.92 31.44
N GLU A 327 21.23 21.26 30.94
CA GLU A 327 20.12 20.35 30.66
C GLU A 327 19.56 20.60 29.25
N HIS A 328 19.63 19.56 28.40
CA HIS A 328 19.18 19.59 27.02
C HIS A 328 18.04 18.58 26.81
N ILE A 329 16.85 19.07 26.48
CA ILE A 329 15.63 18.28 26.31
C ILE A 329 15.19 18.36 24.85
N ASP A 330 15.34 17.26 24.11
CA ASP A 330 14.73 17.08 22.78
C ASP A 330 13.45 16.27 22.90
N ARG A 331 12.31 16.85 22.54
CA ARG A 331 11.02 16.16 22.44
C ARG A 331 10.52 16.21 21.00
N ARG A 332 10.25 15.04 20.41
CA ARG A 332 9.72 14.88 19.05
C ARG A 332 8.41 14.10 19.11
N VAL A 333 7.41 14.57 18.37
CA VAL A 333 6.08 13.97 18.29
C VAL A 333 5.64 13.92 16.84
N LEU A 334 5.22 12.76 16.36
CA LEU A 334 4.54 12.56 15.09
C LEU A 334 3.19 11.92 15.36
N VAL A 335 2.10 12.44 14.78
CA VAL A 335 0.76 11.83 14.81
C VAL A 335 0.15 11.89 13.42
N VAL A 336 -0.49 10.80 12.99
CA VAL A 336 -1.13 10.71 11.67
C VAL A 336 -2.60 10.30 11.79
N PHE A 337 -3.45 11.12 11.18
CA PHE A 337 -4.90 10.94 11.09
C PHE A 337 -5.28 10.68 9.63
N ILE A 338 -6.28 9.84 9.36
CA ILE A 338 -6.89 9.69 8.04
C ILE A 338 -8.41 9.76 8.11
N THR A 339 -9.00 10.42 7.11
CA THR A 339 -10.43 10.49 6.85
C THR A 339 -10.69 10.11 5.39
N PRO A 340 -11.33 8.95 5.10
CA PRO A 340 -11.84 8.66 3.77
C PRO A 340 -13.19 9.37 3.56
N LYS A 341 -13.47 9.79 2.33
CA LYS A 341 -14.77 10.30 1.91
C LYS A 341 -15.19 9.63 0.61
N LEU A 342 -16.26 8.85 0.65
CA LEU A 342 -16.85 8.23 -0.54
C LEU A 342 -17.37 9.31 -1.50
N ILE A 343 -17.16 9.10 -2.79
CA ILE A 343 -17.68 9.92 -3.87
C ILE A 343 -18.49 9.00 -4.78
N ASN A 344 -19.81 9.19 -4.75
CA ASN A 344 -20.71 8.65 -5.76
C ASN A 344 -20.76 9.64 -6.93
N ILE A 345 -20.79 9.11 -8.15
CA ILE A 345 -20.74 9.82 -9.43
C ILE A 345 -21.86 9.24 -10.31
#